data_AF-X1B3C2-F1
#
_entry.id   AF-X1B3C2-F1
#
_cell.length_a   1.000
_cell.length_b   1.000
_cell.length_c   1.000
_cell.angle_alpha   90.00
_cell.angle_beta   90.00
_cell.angle_gamma   90.00
#
_symmetry.space_group_name_H-M   'P 1'
#
loop_
_entity.id
_entity.type
_entity.pdbx_description
1 polymer ?
#
loop_
_entity_poly.entity_id
_entity_poly.type
_entity_poly.pdbx_seq_one_letter_code
_entity_poly.pdbx_strand_id
1 'polypeptide(L)'
;MRNINKKLVMVAWIGLLVTSIVGSATMQKLRVTEETTVGVVERASEKRFSITVDPRMELLAVVQHFSSWAPGGHIKSKTTYKDDIDHYFGEFKDHSVVTYVENLIDANFAYDAPVQFMLHHDGPPELVQKTPYSDYLIKRAGGEENLIEFADKLRNFAQRTDFMRFYKAHKPLYDTLIGEVDSLF
;
A
#
# COMPACT_ATOMS: atom_id res chain seq x y z
N MET A 1 24.00 50.23 6.05
CA MET A 1 23.03 51.31 5.74
C MET A 1 23.01 51.57 4.24
N ARG A 2 22.04 51.03 3.49
CA ARG A 2 21.35 51.78 2.42
C ARG A 2 20.06 51.05 2.10
N ASN A 3 18.98 51.77 2.36
CA ASN A 3 17.60 51.35 2.27
C ASN A 3 16.99 51.97 1.00
N ILE A 4 15.81 51.51 0.58
CA ILE A 4 14.75 52.30 -0.12
C ILE A 4 15.00 52.56 -1.64
N ASN A 5 14.07 52.43 -2.58
CA ASN A 5 12.63 52.13 -2.58
C ASN A 5 12.17 51.66 -3.97
N LYS A 6 11.08 50.87 -3.99
CA LYS A 6 10.21 50.60 -5.14
C LYS A 6 9.39 51.85 -5.48
N LYS A 7 9.17 52.16 -6.77
CA LYS A 7 7.91 52.77 -7.26
C LYS A 7 7.56 52.32 -8.69
N LEU A 8 6.25 52.15 -8.81
CA LEU A 8 5.36 51.68 -9.86
C LEU A 8 5.09 52.78 -10.91
N VAL A 9 5.05 52.47 -12.21
CA VAL A 9 4.19 53.17 -13.20
C VAL A 9 3.76 52.20 -14.31
N MET A 10 2.45 52.11 -14.50
CA MET A 10 1.70 51.37 -15.52
C MET A 10 1.25 52.35 -16.62
N VAL A 11 1.35 52.00 -17.90
CA VAL A 11 0.54 52.61 -18.97
C VAL A 11 0.27 51.58 -20.07
N ALA A 12 -1.01 51.34 -20.36
CA ALA A 12 -1.53 50.56 -21.49
C ALA A 12 -2.03 51.51 -22.59
N TRP A 13 -1.91 51.14 -23.87
CA TRP A 13 -2.69 51.74 -24.96
C TRP A 13 -3.09 50.70 -26.00
N ILE A 14 -4.39 50.72 -26.30
CA ILE A 14 -5.14 49.95 -27.30
C ILE A 14 -5.16 50.75 -28.60
N GLY A 15 -5.13 50.07 -29.75
CA GLY A 15 -5.36 50.70 -31.05
C GLY A 15 -5.65 49.69 -32.17
N LEU A 16 -6.93 49.45 -32.41
CA LEU A 16 -7.53 48.68 -33.51
C LEU A 16 -7.54 49.53 -34.80
N LEU A 17 -7.25 48.97 -35.98
CA LEU A 17 -7.52 49.62 -37.27
C LEU A 17 -8.04 48.61 -38.29
N VAL A 18 -9.29 48.84 -38.71
CA VAL A 18 -10.06 48.07 -39.70
C VAL A 18 -10.18 48.91 -40.98
N THR A 19 -10.25 48.19 -42.10
CA THR A 19 -10.83 48.53 -43.43
C THR A 19 -9.92 49.15 -44.49
N SER A 20 -9.74 48.39 -45.58
CA SER A 20 -10.25 48.81 -46.89
C SER A 20 -10.53 47.58 -47.78
N ILE A 21 -11.74 47.54 -48.31
CA ILE A 21 -12.31 46.53 -49.22
C ILE A 21 -12.27 47.12 -50.63
N VAL A 22 -11.79 46.38 -51.64
CA VAL A 22 -12.39 46.31 -53.00
C VAL A 22 -12.04 44.93 -53.57
N GLY A 23 -13.06 44.14 -53.91
CA GLY A 23 -12.91 42.75 -54.37
C GLY A 23 -12.98 42.56 -55.88
N SER A 24 -12.68 41.33 -56.32
CA SER A 24 -13.35 40.73 -57.47
C SER A 24 -13.15 39.22 -57.58
N ALA A 25 -14.28 38.56 -57.81
CA ALA A 25 -14.51 37.35 -58.60
C ALA A 25 -13.86 36.00 -58.18
N THR A 26 -14.74 35.16 -57.62
CA THR A 26 -15.02 33.81 -58.15
C THR A 26 -13.90 32.77 -58.17
N MET A 27 -13.85 31.90 -57.15
CA MET A 27 -13.74 30.46 -57.42
C MET A 27 -14.22 29.65 -56.22
N GLN A 28 -15.38 29.04 -56.39
CA GLN A 28 -15.91 28.01 -55.53
C GLN A 28 -15.18 26.70 -55.79
N LYS A 29 -15.06 25.89 -54.74
CA LYS A 29 -14.80 24.43 -54.71
C LYS A 29 -13.41 24.04 -54.22
N LEU A 30 -13.26 23.98 -52.90
CA LEU A 30 -12.56 22.87 -52.25
C LEU A 30 -13.34 22.54 -50.96
N ARG A 31 -14.09 21.46 -51.07
CA ARG A 31 -14.93 20.85 -50.05
C ARG A 31 -14.01 20.07 -49.12
N VAL A 32 -13.53 20.71 -48.06
CA VAL A 32 -12.96 19.99 -46.92
C VAL A 32 -14.10 19.72 -45.98
N THR A 33 -14.54 18.46 -45.99
CA THR A 33 -15.47 17.92 -45.02
C THR A 33 -14.75 17.90 -43.68
N GLU A 34 -15.07 18.83 -42.78
CA GLU A 34 -14.80 18.65 -41.35
C GLU A 34 -15.76 17.58 -40.85
N GLU A 35 -15.34 16.32 -40.96
CA GLU A 35 -15.87 15.26 -40.13
C GLU A 35 -15.35 15.51 -38.72
N THR A 36 -16.21 16.13 -37.90
CA THR A 36 -16.06 16.16 -36.46
C THR A 36 -16.10 14.72 -35.94
N THR A 37 -14.95 14.07 -35.92
CA THR A 37 -14.74 12.89 -35.09
C THR A 37 -14.80 13.37 -33.65
N VAL A 38 -15.98 13.27 -33.04
CA VAL A 38 -16.11 13.29 -31.58
C VAL A 38 -15.40 12.04 -31.10
N GLY A 39 -14.09 12.16 -30.89
CA GLY A 39 -13.31 11.16 -30.20
C GLY A 39 -13.95 10.99 -28.83
N VAL A 40 -14.55 9.83 -28.60
CA VAL A 40 -14.82 9.36 -27.25
C VAL A 40 -13.43 9.25 -26.61
N VAL A 41 -13.02 10.30 -25.91
CA VAL A 41 -11.92 10.21 -24.97
C VAL A 41 -12.46 9.29 -23.89
N GLU A 42 -12.19 7.99 -24.01
CA GLU A 42 -12.23 7.09 -22.86
C GLU A 42 -11.33 7.73 -21.80
N ARG A 43 -11.93 8.38 -20.81
CA ARG A 43 -11.23 8.67 -19.57
C ARG A 43 -10.90 7.30 -19.00
N ALA A 44 -9.63 6.90 -19.13
CA ALA A 44 -9.09 5.88 -18.26
C ALA A 44 -9.48 6.26 -16.82
N SER A 45 -10.19 5.36 -16.14
CA SER A 45 -10.51 5.53 -14.73
C SER A 45 -9.17 5.66 -14.00
N GLU A 46 -8.84 6.86 -13.52
CA GLU A 46 -7.64 7.06 -12.71
C GLU A 46 -7.85 6.33 -11.38
N LYS A 47 -7.32 5.12 -11.29
CA LYS A 47 -7.42 4.28 -10.09
C LYS A 47 -6.83 5.04 -8.91
N ARG A 48 -7.67 5.35 -7.91
CA ARG A 48 -7.33 6.20 -6.75
C ARG A 48 -6.65 5.46 -5.60
N PHE A 49 -6.36 4.18 -5.78
CA PHE A 49 -5.80 3.30 -4.77
C PHE A 49 -4.89 2.26 -5.42
N SER A 50 -3.99 1.69 -4.63
CA SER A 50 -3.14 0.57 -5.02
C SER A 50 -3.55 -0.68 -4.26
N ILE A 51 -3.58 -1.81 -4.96
CA ILE A 51 -3.76 -3.13 -4.36
C ILE A 51 -2.40 -3.79 -4.24
N THR A 52 -2.05 -4.23 -3.04
CA THR A 52 -0.77 -4.86 -2.74
C THR A 52 -0.96 -5.93 -1.67
N VAL A 53 -0.10 -6.95 -1.69
CA VAL A 53 0.14 -7.76 -0.48
C VAL A 53 1.07 -6.95 0.43
N ASP A 54 0.73 -6.86 1.71
CA ASP A 54 1.52 -6.12 2.69
C ASP A 54 2.50 -7.05 3.40
N PRO A 55 3.83 -6.82 3.33
CA PRO A 55 4.81 -7.70 3.97
C PRO A 55 4.65 -7.77 5.50
N ARG A 56 4.02 -6.77 6.12
CA ARG A 56 3.69 -6.79 7.56
C ARG A 56 2.61 -7.83 7.85
N MET A 57 1.56 -7.87 7.02
CA MET A 57 0.49 -8.86 7.16
C MET A 57 0.99 -10.27 6.88
N GLU A 58 1.87 -10.40 5.88
CA GLU A 58 2.46 -11.69 5.54
C GLU A 58 3.33 -12.25 6.68
N LEU A 59 4.18 -11.42 7.28
CA LEU A 59 4.99 -11.83 8.44
C LEU A 59 4.10 -12.28 9.61
N LEU A 60 3.03 -11.54 9.88
CA LEU A 60 2.07 -11.91 10.92
C LEU A 60 1.41 -13.25 10.62
N ALA A 61 0.96 -13.47 9.38
CA ALA A 61 0.32 -14.71 8.97
C ALA A 61 1.27 -15.92 9.07
N VAL A 62 2.53 -15.77 8.65
CA VAL A 62 3.55 -16.82 8.79
C VAL A 62 3.77 -17.19 10.25
N VAL A 63 3.91 -16.21 11.14
CA VAL A 63 4.12 -16.49 12.57
C VAL A 63 2.87 -17.14 13.19
N GLN A 64 1.68 -16.65 12.86
CA GLN A 64 0.42 -17.21 13.34
C GLN A 64 0.11 -18.60 12.77
N HIS A 65 0.67 -18.98 11.62
CA HIS A 65 0.51 -20.32 11.05
C HIS A 65 1.05 -21.41 11.99
N PHE A 66 2.01 -21.09 12.85
CA PHE A 66 2.57 -22.00 13.86
C PHE A 66 1.91 -21.89 15.25
N SER A 67 0.84 -21.10 15.40
CA SER A 67 0.14 -20.93 16.68
C SER A 67 -1.25 -21.57 16.68
N SER A 68 -1.90 -21.62 17.85
CA SER A 68 -3.27 -22.13 17.98
C SER A 68 -4.32 -21.30 17.25
N TRP A 69 -3.97 -20.10 16.78
CA TRP A 69 -4.83 -19.27 15.94
C TRP A 69 -5.07 -19.87 14.56
N ALA A 70 -4.08 -20.56 13.99
CA ALA A 70 -4.07 -20.99 12.60
C ALA A 70 -5.34 -21.74 12.13
N PRO A 71 -5.90 -22.70 12.89
CA PRO A 71 -7.09 -23.46 12.45
C PRO A 71 -8.36 -22.61 12.31
N GLY A 72 -8.44 -21.49 13.03
CA GLY A 72 -9.58 -20.55 13.00
C GLY A 72 -9.34 -19.30 12.17
N GLY A 73 -8.08 -18.85 12.08
CA GLY A 73 -7.69 -17.61 11.42
C GLY A 73 -7.26 -17.74 9.97
N HIS A 74 -6.89 -18.94 9.52
CA HIS A 74 -6.48 -19.19 8.13
C HIS A 74 -7.52 -20.00 7.35
N ILE A 75 -7.35 -20.00 6.03
CA ILE A 75 -8.11 -20.89 5.16
C ILE A 75 -7.90 -22.36 5.58
N LYS A 76 -8.99 -23.12 5.67
CA LYS A 76 -8.96 -24.51 6.14
C LYS A 76 -8.44 -25.49 5.10
N SER A 77 -8.51 -25.15 3.82
CA SER A 77 -8.01 -26.00 2.75
C SER A 77 -6.49 -26.09 2.81
N LYS A 78 -5.96 -27.26 2.46
CA LYS A 78 -4.54 -27.40 2.16
C LYS A 78 -4.22 -26.58 0.90
N THR A 79 -3.07 -25.91 0.91
CA THR A 79 -2.57 -25.13 -0.22
C THR A 79 -1.07 -25.38 -0.35
N THR A 80 -0.55 -25.31 -1.57
CA THR A 80 0.91 -25.38 -1.78
C THR A 80 1.64 -24.28 -1.02
N TYR A 81 1.01 -23.11 -0.85
CA TYR A 81 1.56 -22.02 -0.06
C TYR A 81 1.76 -22.36 1.42
N LYS A 82 0.83 -23.11 2.03
CA LYS A 82 1.00 -23.59 3.41
C LYS A 82 2.15 -24.58 3.50
N ASP A 83 2.29 -25.45 2.49
CA ASP A 83 3.43 -26.38 2.41
C ASP A 83 4.77 -25.62 2.26
N ASP A 84 4.79 -24.51 1.51
CA ASP A 84 5.97 -23.64 1.37
C ASP A 84 6.34 -22.95 2.70
N ILE A 85 5.34 -22.50 3.48
CA ILE A 85 5.56 -21.95 4.83
C ILE A 85 6.14 -23.04 5.75
N ASP A 86 5.53 -24.23 5.77
CA ASP A 86 5.99 -25.36 6.59
C ASP A 86 7.42 -25.76 6.23
N HIS A 87 7.75 -25.79 4.93
CA HIS A 87 9.09 -26.13 4.47
C HIS A 87 10.13 -25.06 4.84
N TYR A 88 9.82 -23.78 4.61
CA TYR A 88 10.78 -22.69 4.78
C TYR A 88 10.98 -22.32 6.25
N PHE A 89 9.92 -22.31 7.06
CA PHE A 89 9.94 -21.84 8.44
C PHE A 89 9.82 -22.97 9.48
N GLY A 90 9.64 -24.23 9.07
CA GLY A 90 9.36 -25.34 9.98
C GLY A 90 10.41 -25.56 11.08
N GLU A 91 11.69 -25.28 10.81
CA GLU A 91 12.76 -25.33 11.82
C GLU A 91 12.64 -24.24 12.90
N PHE A 92 11.83 -23.21 12.65
CA PHE A 92 11.57 -22.06 13.52
C PHE A 92 10.20 -22.12 14.19
N LYS A 93 9.47 -23.23 14.12
CA LYS A 93 8.18 -23.39 14.82
C LYS A 93 8.29 -23.20 16.34
N ASP A 94 9.45 -23.50 16.91
CA ASP A 94 9.75 -23.34 18.33
C ASP A 94 10.49 -22.00 18.61
N HIS A 95 10.45 -21.05 17.66
CA HIS A 95 11.03 -19.72 17.85
C HIS A 95 10.27 -18.94 18.93
N SER A 96 11.00 -18.09 19.67
CA SER A 96 10.44 -17.32 20.80
C SER A 96 9.23 -16.46 20.43
N VAL A 97 9.12 -16.03 19.17
CA VAL A 97 7.97 -15.26 18.67
C VAL A 97 6.70 -16.10 18.60
N VAL A 98 6.80 -17.40 18.31
CA VAL A 98 5.65 -18.31 18.21
C VAL A 98 5.08 -18.56 19.61
N THR A 99 5.94 -18.86 20.59
CA THR A 99 5.51 -18.96 21.99
C THR A 99 4.92 -17.65 22.51
N TYR A 100 5.48 -16.51 22.11
CA TYR A 100 4.98 -15.21 22.57
C TYR A 100 3.63 -14.85 21.97
N VAL A 101 3.42 -15.11 20.66
CA VAL A 101 2.10 -14.89 20.05
C VAL A 101 1.05 -15.81 20.66
N GLU A 102 1.40 -17.05 21.04
CA GLU A 102 0.51 -17.97 21.74
C GLU A 102 0.04 -17.38 23.08
N ASN A 103 0.97 -16.88 23.90
CA ASN A 103 0.63 -16.23 25.17
C ASN A 103 -0.27 -15.00 24.98
N LEU A 104 -0.02 -14.21 23.92
CA LEU A 104 -0.86 -13.08 23.57
C LEU A 104 -2.27 -13.53 23.14
N ILE A 105 -2.38 -14.60 22.34
CA ILE A 105 -3.67 -15.18 21.93
C ILE A 105 -4.45 -15.67 23.16
N ASP A 106 -3.80 -16.36 24.10
CA ASP A 106 -4.41 -16.81 25.36
C ASP A 106 -4.90 -15.63 26.22
N ALA A 107 -4.20 -14.49 26.14
CA ALA A 107 -4.62 -13.22 26.75
C ALA A 107 -5.66 -12.44 25.91
N ASN A 108 -6.26 -13.07 24.90
CA ASN A 108 -7.28 -12.52 24.01
C ASN A 108 -6.77 -11.38 23.08
N PHE A 109 -5.48 -11.37 22.76
CA PHE A 109 -4.88 -10.56 21.70
C PHE A 109 -5.00 -11.29 20.35
N ALA A 110 -6.21 -11.30 19.79
CA ALA A 110 -6.55 -12.00 18.55
C ALA A 110 -7.45 -11.13 17.65
N TYR A 111 -7.77 -11.65 16.46
CA TYR A 111 -8.61 -10.98 15.45
C TYR A 111 -8.01 -9.66 14.95
N ASP A 112 -8.57 -8.54 15.38
CA ASP A 112 -8.24 -7.18 14.95
C ASP A 112 -6.96 -6.64 15.59
N ALA A 113 -6.68 -7.02 16.84
CA ALA A 113 -5.57 -6.48 17.62
C ALA A 113 -4.19 -6.71 16.98
N PRO A 114 -3.80 -7.95 16.57
CA PRO A 114 -2.51 -8.16 15.94
C PRO A 114 -2.39 -7.46 14.57
N VAL A 115 -3.49 -7.34 13.81
CA VAL A 115 -3.52 -6.61 12.53
C VAL A 115 -3.27 -5.12 12.78
N GLN A 116 -4.00 -4.52 13.73
CA GLN A 116 -3.83 -3.11 14.09
C GLN A 116 -2.41 -2.84 14.58
N PHE A 117 -1.85 -3.72 15.41
CA PHE A 117 -0.47 -3.64 15.87
C PHE A 117 0.53 -3.55 14.73
N MET A 118 0.41 -4.42 13.71
CA MET A 118 1.31 -4.37 12.56
C MET A 118 1.21 -3.05 11.78
N LEU A 119 0.03 -2.42 11.72
CA LEU A 119 -0.17 -1.14 11.04
C LEU A 119 0.49 0.06 11.74
N HIS A 120 0.87 -0.06 13.02
CA HIS A 120 1.67 0.94 13.73
C HIS A 120 3.15 0.94 13.32
N HIS A 121 3.58 -0.04 12.52
CA HIS A 121 4.98 -0.26 12.15
C HIS A 121 5.24 -0.08 10.65
N ASP A 122 6.50 0.19 10.31
CA ASP A 122 7.03 0.06 8.96
C ASP A 122 7.14 -1.41 8.53
N GLY A 123 7.61 -1.66 7.31
CA GLY A 123 7.87 -2.99 6.81
C GLY A 123 8.94 -3.77 7.61
N PRO A 124 8.91 -5.11 7.55
CA PRO A 124 10.01 -5.94 8.03
C PRO A 124 11.26 -5.80 7.13
N PRO A 125 12.46 -6.15 7.64
CA PRO A 125 12.69 -6.77 8.95
C PRO A 125 12.76 -5.79 10.13
N GLU A 126 12.83 -4.48 9.89
CA GLU A 126 13.06 -3.51 10.97
C GLU A 126 11.82 -3.22 11.79
N LEU A 127 10.60 -3.29 11.21
CA LEU A 127 9.33 -3.00 11.89
C LEU A 127 9.43 -1.75 12.78
N VAL A 128 9.94 -0.63 12.25
CA VAL A 128 10.10 0.60 13.03
C VAL A 128 8.72 1.16 13.37
N GLN A 129 8.44 1.42 14.65
CA GLN A 129 7.16 2.04 15.04
C GLN A 129 7.06 3.45 14.45
N LYS A 130 5.99 3.72 13.69
CA LYS A 130 5.73 5.01 13.04
C LYS A 130 4.71 5.86 13.78
N THR A 131 3.80 5.21 14.49
CA THR A 131 2.74 5.88 15.25
C THR A 131 2.64 5.26 16.63
N PRO A 132 2.36 6.07 17.67
CA PRO A 132 2.08 5.55 19.01
C PRO A 132 0.95 4.53 18.99
N TYR A 133 0.99 3.55 19.87
CA TYR A 133 -0.12 2.61 20.03
C TYR A 133 -1.34 3.30 20.62
N SER A 134 -2.53 2.85 20.24
CA SER A 134 -3.76 3.32 20.87
C SER A 134 -3.95 2.70 22.26
N ASP A 135 -4.65 3.40 23.15
CA ASP A 135 -5.04 2.87 24.47
C ASP A 135 -5.79 1.54 24.37
N TYR A 136 -6.60 1.39 23.32
CA TYR A 136 -7.29 0.14 23.02
C TYR A 136 -6.31 -1.00 22.78
N LEU A 137 -5.32 -0.78 21.93
CA LEU A 137 -4.33 -1.80 21.58
C LEU A 137 -3.44 -2.17 22.78
N ILE A 138 -2.99 -1.16 23.53
CA ILE A 138 -2.24 -1.34 24.78
C ILE A 138 -3.04 -2.21 25.75
N LYS A 139 -4.33 -1.89 25.94
CA LYS A 139 -5.22 -2.69 26.80
C LYS A 139 -5.40 -4.11 26.28
N ARG A 140 -5.58 -4.31 24.97
CA ARG A 140 -5.72 -5.65 24.37
C ARG A 140 -4.47 -6.51 24.56
N ALA A 141 -3.28 -5.90 24.58
CA ALA A 141 -2.02 -6.60 24.80
C ALA A 141 -1.68 -6.78 26.29
N GLY A 142 -2.48 -6.21 27.20
CA GLY A 142 -2.19 -6.23 28.64
C GLY A 142 -1.02 -5.34 29.05
N GLY A 143 -0.61 -4.39 28.21
CA GLY A 143 0.54 -3.52 28.45
C GLY A 143 1.24 -3.08 27.17
N GLU A 144 1.86 -1.89 27.19
CA GLU A 144 2.63 -1.38 26.04
C GLU A 144 3.96 -2.13 25.89
N GLU A 145 4.53 -2.57 27.01
CA GLU A 145 5.71 -3.41 27.07
C GLU A 145 5.55 -4.72 26.29
N ASN A 146 4.35 -5.30 26.30
CA ASN A 146 4.07 -6.52 25.55
C ASN A 146 4.06 -6.27 24.04
N LEU A 147 3.61 -5.09 23.60
CA LEU A 147 3.66 -4.70 22.19
C LEU A 147 5.09 -4.45 21.73
N ILE A 148 5.90 -3.78 22.57
CA ILE A 148 7.31 -3.53 22.31
C ILE A 148 8.08 -4.85 22.19
N GLU A 149 7.89 -5.75 23.15
CA GLU A 149 8.54 -7.06 23.13
C GLU A 149 8.06 -7.91 21.94
N PHE A 150 6.77 -7.85 21.58
CA PHE A 150 6.27 -8.54 20.40
C PHE A 150 6.96 -8.03 19.12
N ALA A 151 7.11 -6.71 18.98
CA ALA A 151 7.81 -6.11 17.85
C ALA A 151 9.27 -6.58 17.78
N ASP A 152 9.98 -6.63 18.91
CA ASP A 152 11.37 -7.12 18.96
C ASP A 152 11.49 -8.59 18.57
N LYS A 153 10.57 -9.44 19.02
CA LYS A 153 10.56 -10.86 18.64
C LYS A 153 10.24 -11.06 17.15
N LEU A 154 9.36 -10.25 16.59
CA LEU A 154 9.06 -10.26 15.15
C LEU A 154 10.26 -9.80 14.31
N ARG A 155 10.97 -8.73 14.73
CA ARG A 155 12.22 -8.29 14.08
C ARG A 155 13.25 -9.42 14.09
N ASN A 156 13.44 -10.05 15.25
CA ASN A 156 14.39 -11.16 15.38
C ASN A 156 14.01 -12.34 14.48
N PHE A 157 12.74 -12.74 14.45
CA PHE A 157 12.27 -13.80 13.56
C PHE A 157 12.48 -13.44 12.09
N ALA A 158 12.08 -12.23 11.67
CA ALA A 158 12.22 -11.78 10.29
C ALA A 158 13.69 -11.76 9.83
N GLN A 159 14.61 -11.36 10.70
CA GLN A 159 16.05 -11.36 10.43
C GLN A 159 16.62 -12.78 10.38
N ARG A 160 16.31 -13.64 11.37
CA ARG A 160 16.88 -14.99 11.48
C ARG A 160 16.41 -15.93 10.37
N THR A 161 15.21 -15.70 9.84
CA THR A 161 14.62 -16.51 8.78
C THR A 161 14.87 -15.96 7.38
N ASP A 162 15.47 -14.77 7.27
CA ASP A 162 15.51 -14.02 6.00
C ASP A 162 14.10 -13.91 5.39
N PHE A 163 13.13 -13.49 6.21
CA PHE A 163 11.72 -13.43 5.84
C PHE A 163 11.49 -12.66 4.53
N MET A 164 12.24 -11.57 4.31
CA MET A 164 12.08 -10.77 3.10
C MET A 164 12.52 -11.51 1.83
N ARG A 165 13.38 -12.52 1.93
CA ARG A 165 13.68 -13.41 0.80
C ARG A 165 12.50 -14.32 0.50
N PHE A 166 11.89 -14.93 1.52
CA PHE A 166 10.65 -15.71 1.35
C PHE A 166 9.54 -14.88 0.70
N TYR A 167 9.28 -13.68 1.23
CA TYR A 167 8.27 -12.76 0.71
C TYR A 167 8.51 -12.44 -0.77
N LYS A 168 9.74 -12.09 -1.15
CA LYS A 168 10.09 -11.78 -2.55
C LYS A 168 9.98 -12.98 -3.47
N ALA A 169 10.30 -14.18 -2.99
CA ALA A 169 10.19 -15.42 -3.77
C ALA A 169 8.74 -15.74 -4.16
N HIS A 170 7.76 -15.30 -3.36
CA HIS A 170 6.33 -15.51 -3.59
C HIS A 170 5.66 -14.39 -4.39
N LYS A 171 6.42 -13.42 -4.91
CA LYS A 171 5.90 -12.34 -5.76
C LYS A 171 5.00 -12.85 -6.90
N PRO A 172 5.30 -13.95 -7.63
CA PRO A 172 4.40 -14.45 -8.68
C PRO A 172 3.00 -14.84 -8.19
N LEU A 173 2.91 -15.45 -7.00
CA LEU A 173 1.63 -15.76 -6.36
C LEU A 173 0.89 -14.45 -6.03
N TYR A 174 1.59 -13.50 -5.40
CA TYR A 174 1.00 -12.22 -5.02
C TYR A 174 0.52 -11.42 -6.23
N ASP A 175 1.29 -11.38 -7.31
CA ASP A 175 0.90 -10.70 -8.56
C ASP A 175 -0.39 -11.30 -9.15
N THR A 176 -0.55 -12.63 -9.06
CA THR A 176 -1.77 -13.33 -9.49
C THR A 176 -2.96 -12.90 -8.64
N LEU A 177 -2.84 -12.95 -7.31
CA LEU A 177 -3.91 -12.56 -6.38
C LEU A 177 -4.26 -11.06 -6.51
N ILE A 178 -3.25 -10.21 -6.69
CA ILE A 178 -3.45 -8.79 -6.93
C ILE A 178 -4.23 -8.58 -8.22
N GLY A 179 -3.86 -9.25 -9.32
CA GLY A 179 -4.57 -9.13 -10.60
C GLY A 179 -6.03 -9.59 -10.53
N GLU A 180 -6.32 -10.65 -9.78
CA GLU A 180 -7.69 -11.11 -9.53
C GLU A 180 -8.52 -10.04 -8.81
N VAL A 181 -8.01 -9.48 -7.71
CA VAL A 181 -8.71 -8.42 -6.97
C VAL A 181 -8.78 -7.13 -7.78
N ASP A 182 -7.72 -6.80 -8.52
CA ASP A 182 -7.64 -5.62 -9.38
C ASP A 182 -8.74 -5.61 -10.43
N SER A 183 -9.07 -6.78 -11.00
CA SER A 183 -10.13 -6.98 -11.98
C SER A 183 -11.56 -6.75 -11.45
N LEU A 184 -11.73 -6.63 -10.14
CA LEU A 184 -13.03 -6.33 -9.51
C LEU A 184 -13.35 -4.82 -9.49
N PHE A 185 -12.41 -3.95 -9.86
CA PHE A 185 -12.52 -2.49 -9.78
C PHE A 185 -12.10 -1.79 -11.07
#